data_AF-A0A078LSW6-F1
#
_entry.id   AF-A0A078LSW6-F1
#
_cell.length_a   1.000
_cell.length_b   1.000
_cell.length_c   1.000
_cell.angle_alpha   90.00
_cell.angle_beta   90.00
_cell.angle_gamma   90.00
#
_symmetry.space_group_name_H-M   'P 1'
#
loop_
_entity.id
_entity.type
_entity.pdbx_description
1 polymer ?
#
loop_
_entity_poly.entity_id
_entity_poly.type
_entity_poly.pdbx_seq_one_letter_code
_entity_poly.pdbx_strand_id
1 'polypeptide(L)'
;MADLRTLLLNQDTQGGELFESPKERLIFYRSEIHFESSLLAERTSAYLSSQSFLMIAFASTMANSNPDWGNLFRLVVPAVLALLGLITSLHAMPGIKSNFEVIERWHQKQAELLQCEGRVGILPNNESALFGEGDSPAGGRRYKRTLLFSLRTPLIFSLVWSVFGALCLALSFID
;
A
#
# COMPACT_ATOMS: atom_id res chain seq x y z
N MET A 1 16.81 -31.65 -16.51
CA MET A 1 16.73 -30.19 -16.39
C MET A 1 15.83 -29.92 -15.20
N ALA A 2 16.40 -29.48 -14.07
CA ALA A 2 15.62 -29.13 -12.89
C ALA A 2 14.72 -27.93 -13.23
N ASP A 3 13.43 -28.07 -12.98
CA ASP A 3 12.41 -27.09 -13.35
C ASP A 3 12.65 -25.81 -12.52
N LEU A 4 12.86 -24.68 -13.20
CA LEU A 4 13.15 -23.39 -12.58
C LEU A 4 12.07 -23.02 -11.55
N ARG A 5 10.85 -23.51 -11.76
CA ARG A 5 9.72 -23.38 -10.85
C ARG A 5 9.95 -24.12 -9.54
N THR A 6 10.49 -25.34 -9.59
CA THR A 6 10.87 -26.11 -8.40
C THR A 6 12.07 -25.51 -7.68
N LEU A 7 13.02 -24.89 -8.37
CA LEU A 7 14.13 -24.17 -7.73
C LEU A 7 13.69 -22.88 -7.04
N LEU A 8 12.76 -22.13 -7.64
CA LEU A 8 12.17 -20.94 -7.02
C LEU A 8 11.23 -21.28 -5.85
N LEU A 9 10.46 -22.38 -5.96
CA LEU A 9 9.72 -22.94 -4.83
C LEU A 9 10.66 -23.44 -3.73
N ASN A 10 11.82 -24.04 -4.10
CA ASN A 10 12.77 -24.57 -3.13
C ASN A 10 13.57 -23.48 -2.40
N GLN A 11 13.78 -22.33 -3.04
CA GLN A 11 14.41 -21.17 -2.41
C GLN A 11 13.50 -20.56 -1.31
N ASP A 12 12.19 -20.69 -1.46
CA ASP A 12 11.20 -20.31 -0.44
C ASP A 12 11.02 -21.38 0.67
N THR A 13 11.29 -22.66 0.38
CA THR A 13 11.25 -23.75 1.37
C THR A 13 12.56 -23.98 2.14
N GLN A 14 13.62 -23.18 1.93
CA GLN A 14 14.78 -23.19 2.84
C GLN A 14 14.41 -22.77 4.28
N GLY A 15 13.27 -22.11 4.48
CA GLY A 15 12.70 -21.92 5.82
C GLY A 15 12.33 -23.24 6.52
N GLY A 16 12.17 -24.34 5.78
CA GLY A 16 11.93 -25.66 6.34
C GLY A 16 13.11 -26.19 7.18
N GLU A 17 14.35 -25.79 6.84
CA GLU A 17 15.56 -26.20 7.56
C GLU A 17 15.96 -25.24 8.69
N LEU A 18 15.40 -24.02 8.71
CA LEU A 18 15.75 -23.00 9.72
C LEU A 18 14.99 -23.16 11.06
N PHE A 19 13.81 -23.78 11.04
CA PHE A 19 12.90 -23.80 12.18
C PHE A 19 12.68 -25.22 12.68
N GLU A 20 12.92 -25.43 13.98
CA GLU A 20 12.80 -26.73 14.63
C GLU A 20 11.34 -27.14 14.87
N SER A 21 10.40 -26.18 14.87
CA SER A 21 8.98 -26.48 15.08
C SER A 21 8.01 -25.69 14.17
N PRO A 22 6.86 -26.31 13.81
CA PRO A 22 5.70 -25.67 13.20
C PRO A 22 5.27 -24.34 13.86
N LYS A 23 5.33 -24.31 15.20
CA LYS A 23 4.93 -23.16 16.01
C LYS A 23 5.90 -21.99 15.81
N GLU A 24 7.18 -22.28 15.72
CA GLU A 24 8.23 -21.27 15.48
C GLU A 24 8.09 -20.64 14.10
N ARG A 25 7.80 -21.46 13.08
CA ARG A 25 7.46 -20.98 11.73
C ARG A 25 6.27 -20.03 11.74
N LEU A 26 5.21 -20.38 12.46
CA LEU A 26 4.00 -19.55 12.55
C LEU A 26 4.23 -18.23 13.28
N ILE A 27 5.05 -18.23 14.34
CA ILE A 27 5.46 -17.00 15.05
C ILE A 27 6.27 -16.10 14.12
N PHE A 28 7.21 -16.68 13.36
CA PHE A 28 8.03 -15.97 12.39
C PHE A 28 7.18 -15.33 11.28
N TYR A 29 6.25 -16.07 10.65
CA TYR A 29 5.39 -15.46 9.63
C TYR A 29 4.49 -14.37 10.20
N ARG A 30 4.01 -14.52 11.43
CA ARG A 30 3.23 -13.47 12.09
C ARG A 30 4.08 -12.21 12.33
N SER A 31 5.31 -12.33 12.80
CA SER A 31 6.20 -11.17 12.96
C SER A 31 6.49 -10.50 11.63
N GLU A 32 6.71 -11.27 10.57
CA GLU A 32 6.99 -10.73 9.24
C GLU A 32 5.78 -9.99 8.65
N ILE A 33 4.57 -10.55 8.78
CA ILE A 33 3.32 -9.88 8.38
C ILE A 33 3.14 -8.57 9.15
N HIS A 34 3.40 -8.56 10.46
CA HIS A 34 3.32 -7.33 11.26
C HIS A 34 4.36 -6.29 10.85
N PHE A 35 5.59 -6.71 10.58
CA PHE A 35 6.66 -5.85 10.12
C PHE A 35 6.31 -5.21 8.77
N GLU A 36 5.96 -6.01 7.77
CA GLU A 36 5.60 -5.53 6.43
C GLU A 36 4.35 -4.65 6.44
N SER A 37 3.35 -5.02 7.25
CA SER A 37 2.15 -4.18 7.42
C SER A 37 2.46 -2.83 8.07
N SER A 38 3.41 -2.78 9.02
CA SER A 38 3.82 -1.54 9.69
C SER A 38 4.62 -0.66 8.73
N LEU A 39 5.54 -1.25 7.96
CA LEU A 39 6.31 -0.57 6.92
C LEU A 39 5.41 0.02 5.83
N LEU A 40 4.38 -0.73 5.40
CA LEU A 40 3.38 -0.23 4.45
C LEU A 40 2.60 0.97 5.03
N ALA A 41 2.20 0.89 6.31
CA ALA A 41 1.49 1.97 6.97
C ALA A 41 2.36 3.24 7.09
N GLU A 42 3.63 3.09 7.47
CA GLU A 42 4.60 4.18 7.55
C GLU A 42 4.80 4.86 6.19
N ARG A 43 5.05 4.08 5.13
CA ARG A 43 5.20 4.60 3.76
C ARG A 43 3.93 5.33 3.28
N THR A 44 2.76 4.78 3.58
CA THR A 44 1.48 5.40 3.22
C THR A 44 1.27 6.71 3.98
N SER A 45 1.62 6.76 5.27
CA SER A 45 1.53 7.95 6.10
C SER A 45 2.47 9.06 5.63
N ALA A 46 3.73 8.71 5.32
CA ALA A 46 4.71 9.65 4.77
C ALA A 46 4.24 10.23 3.42
N TYR A 47 3.68 9.38 2.55
CA TYR A 47 3.08 9.83 1.29
C TYR A 47 1.90 10.78 1.52
N LEU A 48 0.96 10.44 2.41
CA LEU A 48 -0.18 11.29 2.75
C LEU A 48 0.25 12.66 3.31
N SER A 49 1.27 12.66 4.17
CA SER A 49 1.86 13.89 4.72
C SER A 49 2.45 14.77 3.60
N SER A 50 3.24 14.17 2.71
CA SER A 50 3.81 14.88 1.55
C SER A 50 2.73 15.48 0.63
N GLN A 51 1.68 14.70 0.32
CA GLN A 51 0.55 15.19 -0.48
C GLN A 51 -0.20 16.34 0.19
N SER A 52 -0.39 16.27 1.51
CA SER A 52 -1.04 17.33 2.28
C SER A 52 -0.22 18.62 2.27
N PHE A 53 1.10 18.52 2.44
CA PHE A 53 2.00 19.67 2.32
C PHE A 53 1.92 20.32 0.93
N LEU A 54 1.90 19.50 -0.12
CA LEU A 54 1.82 19.98 -1.48
C LEU A 54 0.47 20.67 -1.78
N MET A 55 -0.64 20.12 -1.26
CA MET A 55 -1.97 20.74 -1.34
C MET A 55 -2.03 22.10 -0.64
N ILE A 56 -1.43 22.20 0.54
CA ILE A 56 -1.36 23.47 1.29
C ILE A 56 -0.53 24.49 0.49
N ALA A 57 0.62 24.09 -0.05
CA ALA A 57 1.45 24.94 -0.89
C ALA A 57 0.71 25.41 -2.15
N PHE A 58 -0.04 24.52 -2.81
CA PHE A 58 -0.87 24.85 -3.96
C PHE A 58 -1.94 25.90 -3.60
N ALA A 59 -2.70 25.69 -2.53
CA ALA A 59 -3.71 26.64 -2.08
C ALA A 59 -3.10 28.00 -1.71
N SER A 60 -1.95 27.99 -1.03
CA SER A 60 -1.24 29.20 -0.59
C SER A 60 -0.71 30.03 -1.77
N THR A 61 -0.21 29.35 -2.80
CA THR A 61 0.30 29.99 -4.02
C THR A 61 -0.83 30.55 -4.89
N MET A 62 -1.97 29.84 -4.98
CA MET A 62 -3.19 30.33 -5.63
C MET A 62 -3.84 31.52 -4.90
N ALA A 63 -3.74 31.58 -3.58
CA ALA A 63 -4.24 32.69 -2.77
C ALA A 63 -3.35 33.95 -2.82
N ASN A 64 -2.21 33.90 -3.53
CA ASN A 64 -1.31 35.05 -3.62
C ASN A 64 -1.96 36.24 -4.35
N SER A 65 -2.13 37.35 -3.63
CA SER A 65 -2.79 38.57 -4.13
C SER A 65 -1.81 39.71 -4.40
N ASN A 66 -0.52 39.42 -4.57
CA ASN A 66 0.48 40.44 -4.87
C ASN A 66 0.18 41.13 -6.23
N PRO A 67 0.11 42.47 -6.29
CA PRO A 67 -0.29 43.20 -7.49
C PRO A 67 0.75 43.17 -8.62
N ASP A 68 2.04 42.96 -8.32
CA ASP A 68 3.12 43.08 -9.32
C ASP A 68 3.43 41.76 -10.02
N TRP A 69 3.51 40.65 -9.26
CA TRP A 69 3.86 39.33 -9.80
C TRP A 69 2.84 38.23 -9.46
N GLY A 70 1.74 38.58 -8.79
CA GLY A 70 0.75 37.61 -8.34
C GLY A 70 0.11 36.81 -9.46
N ASN A 71 -0.13 37.39 -10.64
CA ASN A 71 -0.74 36.66 -11.77
C ASN A 71 0.22 35.60 -12.34
N LEU A 72 1.46 35.98 -12.65
CA LEU A 72 2.46 35.03 -13.16
C LEU A 72 2.75 33.92 -12.14
N PHE A 73 2.84 34.29 -10.86
CA PHE A 73 3.10 33.36 -9.77
C PHE A 73 1.95 32.37 -9.56
N ARG A 74 0.68 32.83 -9.63
CA ARG A 74 -0.53 32.00 -9.54
C ARG A 74 -0.70 31.06 -10.74
N LEU A 75 -0.02 31.32 -11.86
CA LEU A 75 -0.07 30.44 -13.01
C LEU A 75 1.04 29.38 -12.96
N VAL A 76 2.30 29.82 -12.82
CA VAL A 76 3.47 28.94 -12.96
C VAL A 76 3.64 28.01 -11.77
N VAL A 77 3.58 28.56 -10.54
CA VAL A 77 3.91 27.79 -9.34
C VAL A 77 2.84 26.72 -9.05
N PRO A 78 1.54 27.04 -9.07
CA PRO A 78 0.48 26.03 -8.92
C PRO A 78 0.52 24.94 -10.00
N ALA A 79 0.83 25.28 -11.26
CA ALA A 79 0.94 24.29 -12.32
C ALA A 79 2.11 23.32 -12.09
N VAL A 80 3.28 23.82 -11.67
CA VAL A 80 4.43 22.98 -11.31
C VAL A 80 4.12 22.10 -10.10
N LEU A 81 3.46 22.64 -9.07
CA LEU A 81 3.04 21.87 -7.90
C LEU A 81 2.03 20.78 -8.26
N ALA A 82 1.09 21.06 -9.17
CA ALA A 82 0.12 20.08 -9.64
C ALA A 82 0.79 18.93 -10.42
N LEU A 83 1.74 19.26 -11.29
CA LEU A 83 2.53 18.25 -12.02
C LEU A 83 3.36 17.40 -11.05
N LEU A 84 3.99 18.02 -10.05
CA LEU A 84 4.76 17.32 -9.02
C LEU A 84 3.86 16.38 -8.19
N GLY A 85 2.66 16.83 -7.82
CA GLY A 85 1.67 16.03 -7.11
C GLY A 85 1.21 14.83 -7.91
N LEU A 86 1.00 15.01 -9.22
CA LEU A 86 0.66 13.95 -10.15
C LEU A 86 1.79 12.91 -10.26
N ILE A 87 3.02 13.35 -10.55
CA ILE A 87 4.19 12.46 -10.71
C ILE A 87 4.44 11.66 -9.44
N THR A 88 4.44 12.31 -8.27
CA THR A 88 4.66 11.64 -6.99
C THR A 88 3.57 10.63 -6.67
N SER A 89 2.32 10.90 -7.05
CA SER A 89 1.21 9.96 -6.91
C SER A 89 1.34 8.74 -7.82
N LEU A 90 1.74 8.94 -9.08
CA LEU A 90 2.01 7.83 -10.00
C LEU A 90 3.18 6.96 -9.54
N HIS A 91 4.23 7.56 -8.99
CA HIS A 91 5.40 6.83 -8.48
C HIS A 91 5.10 6.08 -7.16
N ALA A 92 4.23 6.60 -6.31
CA ALA A 92 3.84 5.91 -5.07
C ALA A 92 3.04 4.62 -5.32
N MET A 93 2.32 4.55 -6.43
CA MET A 93 1.44 3.43 -6.79
C MET A 93 2.16 2.06 -6.90
N PRO A 94 3.25 1.89 -7.67
CA PRO A 94 3.96 0.61 -7.73
C PRO A 94 4.59 0.23 -6.38
N GLY A 95 5.07 1.21 -5.61
CA GLY A 95 5.67 0.96 -4.29
C GLY A 95 4.67 0.41 -3.27
N ILE A 96 3.44 0.95 -3.25
CA ILE A 96 2.36 0.44 -2.40
C ILE A 96 1.89 -0.94 -2.88
N LYS A 97 1.77 -1.14 -4.19
CA LYS A 97 1.34 -2.41 -4.78
C LYS A 97 2.32 -3.55 -4.49
N SER A 98 3.63 -3.31 -4.62
CA SER A 98 4.64 -4.32 -4.35
C SER A 98 4.60 -4.82 -2.89
N ASN A 99 4.48 -3.90 -1.92
CA ASN A 99 4.42 -4.31 -0.51
C ASN A 99 3.12 -5.07 -0.21
N PHE A 100 2.01 -4.68 -0.85
CA PHE A 100 0.75 -5.44 -0.76
C PHE A 100 0.91 -6.89 -1.24
N GLU A 101 1.57 -7.10 -2.40
CA GLU A 101 1.82 -8.43 -2.95
C GLU A 101 2.75 -9.27 -2.06
N VAL A 102 3.71 -8.64 -1.35
CA VAL A 102 4.56 -9.34 -0.35
C VAL A 102 3.72 -9.80 0.83
N ILE A 103 2.87 -8.93 1.39
CA ILE A 103 2.02 -9.28 2.53
C ILE A 103 1.02 -10.38 2.15
N GLU A 104 0.43 -10.32 0.96
CA GLU A 104 -0.49 -11.36 0.49
C GLU A 104 0.21 -12.71 0.34
N ARG A 105 1.47 -12.74 -0.14
CA ARG A 105 2.29 -13.96 -0.20
C ARG A 105 2.57 -14.54 1.19
N TRP A 106 2.90 -13.72 2.17
CA TRP A 106 3.11 -14.19 3.54
C TRP A 106 1.84 -14.75 4.18
N HIS A 107 0.69 -14.12 3.92
CA HIS A 107 -0.60 -14.65 4.35
C HIS A 107 -0.94 -16.00 3.70
N GLN A 108 -0.62 -16.18 2.41
CA GLN A 108 -0.79 -17.46 1.72
C GLN A 108 0.10 -18.55 2.34
N LYS A 109 1.38 -18.26 2.60
CA LYS A 109 2.31 -19.19 3.28
C LYS A 109 1.79 -19.59 4.67
N GLN A 110 1.27 -18.64 5.44
CA GLN A 110 0.65 -18.92 6.75
C GLN A 110 -0.60 -19.82 6.62
N ALA A 111 -1.43 -19.59 5.60
CA ALA A 111 -2.63 -20.38 5.34
C ALA A 111 -2.30 -21.84 5.00
N GLU A 112 -1.32 -22.02 4.11
CA GLU A 112 -0.88 -23.33 3.63
C GLU A 112 -0.34 -24.19 4.78
N LEU A 113 0.45 -23.61 5.69
CA LEU A 113 0.96 -24.33 6.85
C LEU A 113 -0.13 -24.73 7.83
N LEU A 114 -1.09 -23.84 8.08
CA LEU A 114 -2.25 -24.14 8.92
C LEU A 114 -3.13 -25.26 8.36
N GLN A 115 -3.20 -25.39 7.02
CA GLN A 115 -3.92 -26.47 6.35
C GLN A 115 -3.13 -27.78 6.35
N CYS A 116 -1.83 -27.74 6.07
CA CYS A 116 -0.95 -28.92 6.01
C CYS A 116 -0.66 -29.53 7.38
N GLU A 117 -0.54 -28.72 8.44
CA GLU A 117 -0.30 -29.18 9.82
C GLU A 117 -1.61 -29.24 10.65
N GLY A 118 -2.76 -29.28 9.96
CA GLY A 118 -4.13 -29.13 10.43
C GLY A 118 -4.66 -30.17 11.42
N ARG A 119 -3.99 -30.33 12.57
CA ARG A 119 -4.60 -30.77 13.83
C ARG A 119 -4.66 -29.65 14.89
N VAL A 120 -4.04 -28.50 14.62
CA VAL A 120 -3.92 -27.39 15.58
C VAL A 120 -4.95 -26.26 15.32
N GLY A 121 -5.68 -26.31 14.21
CA GLY A 121 -6.59 -25.24 13.77
C GLY A 121 -8.04 -25.35 14.24
N ILE A 122 -8.44 -26.45 14.87
CA ILE A 122 -9.81 -26.69 15.33
C ILE A 122 -9.83 -26.59 16.86
N LEU A 123 -10.46 -25.55 17.41
CA LEU A 123 -10.82 -25.55 18.83
C LEU A 123 -11.79 -26.71 19.09
N PRO A 124 -11.88 -27.22 20.34
CA PRO A 124 -12.83 -28.27 20.73
C PRO A 124 -14.31 -27.98 20.37
N ASN A 125 -14.63 -26.71 20.06
CA ASN A 125 -15.95 -26.25 19.69
C ASN A 125 -16.17 -26.12 18.17
N ASN A 126 -15.27 -26.67 17.34
CA ASN A 126 -15.30 -26.58 15.87
C ASN A 126 -15.20 -25.14 15.31
N GLU A 127 -14.74 -24.20 16.13
CA GLU A 127 -14.46 -22.82 15.73
C GLU A 127 -12.96 -22.67 15.38
N SER A 128 -12.67 -21.93 14.32
CA SER A 128 -11.29 -21.59 13.96
C SER A 128 -10.74 -20.60 14.98
N ALA A 129 -9.70 -21.00 15.72
CA ALA A 129 -9.16 -20.26 16.87
C ALA A 129 -8.52 -18.91 16.55
N LEU A 130 -8.39 -18.57 15.26
CA LEU A 130 -7.49 -17.51 14.82
C LEU A 130 -8.15 -16.51 13.88
N PHE A 131 -9.33 -16.79 13.35
CA PHE A 131 -10.00 -15.93 12.37
C PHE A 131 -11.51 -16.00 12.54
N GLY A 132 -12.14 -14.83 12.64
CA GLY A 132 -13.59 -14.72 12.76
C GLY A 132 -14.32 -15.45 11.63
N GLU A 133 -15.38 -16.15 12.03
CA GLU A 133 -16.38 -16.89 11.25
C GLU A 133 -15.84 -17.82 10.15
N GLY A 134 -16.25 -19.09 10.26
CA GLY A 134 -15.89 -20.17 9.36
C GLY A 134 -15.94 -19.79 7.88
N ASP A 135 -15.04 -20.43 7.13
CA ASP A 135 -14.93 -20.38 5.67
C ASP A 135 -14.29 -19.11 5.08
N SER A 136 -13.85 -18.16 5.90
CA SER A 136 -13.06 -17.02 5.41
C SER A 136 -11.59 -17.44 5.19
N PRO A 137 -11.03 -17.31 3.97
CA PRO A 137 -9.63 -17.66 3.72
C PRO A 137 -8.70 -16.87 4.63
N ALA A 138 -7.64 -17.53 5.10
CA ALA A 138 -6.62 -16.94 5.98
C ALA A 138 -6.09 -15.63 5.37
N GLY A 139 -6.23 -14.54 6.12
CA GLY A 139 -6.12 -13.17 5.60
C GLY A 139 -7.49 -12.48 5.45
N GLY A 140 -8.37 -12.65 6.44
CA GLY A 140 -9.79 -12.33 6.42
C GLY A 140 -10.19 -11.04 5.69
N ARG A 141 -11.39 -11.07 5.10
CA ARG A 141 -11.99 -10.00 4.26
C ARG A 141 -11.80 -8.58 4.80
N ARG A 142 -11.80 -8.40 6.12
CA ARG A 142 -11.61 -7.12 6.80
C ARG A 142 -10.20 -6.55 6.60
N TYR A 143 -9.16 -7.39 6.67
CA TYR A 143 -7.77 -6.99 6.46
C TYR A 143 -7.54 -6.53 5.02
N LYS A 144 -7.98 -7.33 4.04
CA LYS A 144 -7.95 -6.94 2.62
C LYS A 144 -8.67 -5.61 2.37
N ARG A 145 -9.80 -5.37 3.05
CA ARG A 145 -10.57 -4.13 2.91
C ARG A 145 -9.83 -2.90 3.45
N THR A 146 -9.09 -3.03 4.54
CA THR A 146 -8.25 -1.95 5.08
C THR A 146 -7.08 -1.63 4.14
N LEU A 147 -6.43 -2.65 3.56
CA LEU A 147 -5.32 -2.41 2.61
C LEU A 147 -5.78 -1.84 1.27
N LEU A 148 -7.03 -2.12 0.85
CA LEU A 148 -7.61 -1.51 -0.35
C LEU A 148 -7.70 0.01 -0.26
N PHE A 149 -7.77 0.60 0.94
CA PHE A 149 -7.70 2.05 1.10
C PHE A 149 -6.33 2.58 0.64
N SER A 150 -5.24 2.03 1.17
CA SER A 150 -3.88 2.43 0.78
C SER A 150 -3.61 2.27 -0.71
N LEU A 151 -4.17 1.25 -1.36
CA LEU A 151 -4.08 1.03 -2.80
C LEU A 151 -4.84 2.09 -3.64
N ARG A 152 -5.93 2.65 -3.12
CA ARG A 152 -6.74 3.66 -3.82
C ARG A 152 -6.22 5.07 -3.63
N THR A 153 -5.53 5.35 -2.53
CA THR A 153 -5.05 6.69 -2.18
C THR A 153 -4.22 7.34 -3.31
N PRO A 154 -3.22 6.67 -3.94
CA PRO A 154 -2.44 7.27 -5.03
C PRO A 154 -3.28 7.61 -6.26
N LEU A 155 -4.31 6.80 -6.56
CA LEU A 155 -5.24 7.07 -7.67
C LEU A 155 -6.09 8.30 -7.41
N ILE A 156 -6.58 8.46 -6.18
CA ILE A 156 -7.38 9.61 -5.77
C ILE A 156 -6.55 10.90 -5.91
N PHE A 157 -5.32 10.93 -5.39
CA PHE A 157 -4.46 12.10 -5.51
C PHE A 157 -4.03 12.37 -6.96
N SER A 158 -3.76 11.34 -7.75
CA SER A 158 -3.49 11.49 -9.19
C SER A 158 -4.65 12.18 -9.92
N LEU A 159 -5.90 11.79 -9.63
CA LEU A 159 -7.09 12.44 -10.17
C LEU A 159 -7.19 13.90 -9.73
N VAL A 160 -7.05 14.17 -8.43
CA VAL A 160 -7.12 15.53 -7.85
C VAL A 160 -6.08 16.45 -8.49
N TRP A 161 -4.84 16.00 -8.59
CA TRP A 161 -3.78 16.80 -9.21
C TRP A 161 -3.96 17.00 -10.71
N SER A 162 -4.53 16.02 -11.41
CA SER A 162 -4.90 16.18 -12.82
C SER A 162 -5.97 17.26 -13.00
N VAL A 163 -7.00 17.27 -12.14
CA VAL A 163 -8.05 18.30 -12.16
C VAL A 163 -7.46 19.68 -11.86
N PHE A 164 -6.57 19.79 -10.88
CA PHE A 164 -5.92 21.06 -10.54
C PHE A 164 -5.00 21.57 -11.64
N GLY A 165 -4.22 20.68 -12.26
CA GLY A 165 -3.41 21.03 -13.43
C GLY A 165 -4.28 21.52 -14.60
N ALA A 166 -5.38 20.83 -14.87
CA ALA A 166 -6.34 21.23 -15.90
C ALA A 166 -7.00 22.59 -15.59
N LEU A 167 -7.32 22.87 -14.32
CA LEU A 167 -7.84 24.18 -13.89
C LEU A 167 -6.82 25.29 -14.10
N CYS A 168 -5.55 25.07 -13.76
CA CYS A 168 -4.48 26.06 -14.04
C CYS A 168 -4.37 26.35 -15.54
N LEU A 169 -4.44 25.32 -16.39
CA LEU A 169 -4.45 25.50 -17.85
C LEU A 169 -5.69 26.25 -18.33
N ALA A 170 -6.88 25.89 -17.84
CA ALA A 170 -8.12 26.57 -18.21
C ALA A 170 -8.09 28.06 -17.85
N LEU A 171 -7.60 28.40 -16.64
CA LEU A 171 -7.41 29.80 -16.23
C LEU A 171 -6.42 30.53 -17.14
N SER A 172 -5.34 29.88 -17.57
CA SER A 172 -4.37 30.48 -18.51
C SER A 172 -4.94 30.83 -19.89
N PHE A 173 -6.04 30.19 -20.31
CA PHE A 173 -6.71 30.47 -21.59
C PHE A 173 -7.87 31.47 -21.45
N ILE A 174 -8.37 31.68 -20.23
CA ILE A 174 -9.51 32.56 -19.94
C ILE A 174 -9.04 33.97 -19.58
N ASP A 175 -7.90 34.09 -18.90
CA ASP A 175 -7.21 35.37 -18.62
C ASP A 175 -6.36 35.85 -19.83
#